data_AF-A0A3C1X4D5-F1
#
_entry.id   AF-A0A3C1X4D5-F1
#
_cell.length_a   1.000
_cell.length_b   1.000
_cell.length_c   1.000
_cell.angle_alpha   90.00
_cell.angle_beta   90.00
_cell.angle_gamma   90.00
#
_symmetry.space_group_name_H-M   'P 1'
#
loop_
_entity.id
_entity.type
_entity.pdbx_description
1 polymer ?
#
loop_
_entity_poly.entity_id
_entity_poly.type
_entity_poly.pdbx_seq_one_letter_code
_entity_poly.pdbx_strand_id
1 'polypeptide(L)'
;DNGGGRHAMRGAGWSWSFVGAGNVYSHNMNVNETSCHSNEGDWYGSTMMSASSWHTGGAQVCLADGSVKFISENIDYATWVRLGARNDGQVIGEY
;
A
#
# COMPACT_ATOMS: atom_id res chain seq x y z
N ASP A 1 12.44 9.80 -28.52
CA ASP A 1 13.29 8.74 -27.89
C ASP A 1 12.43 7.49 -27.68
N ASN A 2 12.78 6.39 -28.34
CA ASN A 2 12.06 5.11 -28.30
C ASN A 2 12.27 4.35 -26.98
N GLY A 3 12.12 5.05 -25.86
CA GLY A 3 12.42 4.54 -24.53
C GLY A 3 11.33 3.60 -24.02
N GLY A 4 11.47 2.31 -24.33
CA GLY A 4 10.74 1.20 -23.68
C GLY A 4 11.07 1.02 -22.20
N GLY A 5 11.31 2.11 -21.47
CA GLY A 5 11.48 2.14 -20.04
C GLY A 5 10.15 2.40 -19.37
N ARG A 6 9.81 1.58 -18.38
CA ARG A 6 8.61 1.70 -17.51
C ARG A 6 8.67 2.95 -16.60
N HIS A 7 8.98 4.12 -17.14
CA HIS A 7 9.08 5.38 -16.40
C HIS A 7 7.74 5.81 -15.84
N ALA A 8 6.64 5.60 -16.59
CA ALA A 8 5.28 5.85 -16.12
C ALA A 8 4.85 4.93 -14.96
N MET A 9 5.51 3.78 -14.77
CA MET A 9 5.14 2.81 -13.73
C MET A 9 5.90 3.02 -12.42
N ARG A 10 6.98 3.81 -12.40
CA ARG A 10 7.71 4.12 -11.15
C ARG A 10 6.81 4.95 -10.25
N GLY A 11 6.42 4.38 -9.10
CA GLY A 11 5.51 5.01 -8.15
C GLY A 11 4.01 4.83 -8.48
N ALA A 12 3.61 4.64 -9.74
CA ALA A 12 2.20 4.38 -10.09
C ALA A 12 1.68 3.05 -9.52
N GLY A 13 2.54 2.06 -9.37
CA GLY A 13 2.16 0.81 -8.71
C GLY A 13 1.85 0.98 -7.21
N TRP A 14 2.35 2.04 -6.53
CA TRP A 14 2.01 2.30 -5.12
C TRP A 14 0.55 2.73 -4.97
N SER A 15 0.04 3.53 -5.90
CA SER A 15 -1.34 4.02 -5.87
C SER A 15 -2.35 2.99 -6.38
N TRP A 16 -1.95 2.13 -7.34
CA TRP A 16 -2.85 1.19 -8.03
C TRP A 16 -2.65 -0.27 -7.65
N SER A 17 -1.70 -0.55 -6.76
CA SER A 17 -1.44 -1.91 -6.27
C SER A 17 -1.14 -2.90 -7.41
N PHE A 18 -0.57 -2.43 -8.53
CA PHE A 18 -0.31 -3.25 -9.70
C PHE A 18 0.92 -4.15 -9.48
N VAL A 19 0.69 -5.47 -9.39
CA VAL A 19 1.73 -6.48 -9.13
C VAL A 19 2.81 -6.51 -10.22
N GLY A 20 2.46 -6.23 -11.49
CA GLY A 20 3.42 -6.24 -12.61
C GLY A 20 4.47 -5.12 -12.55
N ALA A 21 4.25 -4.11 -11.69
CA ALA A 21 5.21 -3.06 -11.35
C ALA A 21 5.91 -3.31 -9.99
N GLY A 22 5.73 -4.48 -9.37
CA GLY A 22 6.43 -4.89 -8.15
C GLY A 22 5.79 -4.42 -6.85
N ASN A 23 4.50 -4.06 -6.85
CA ASN A 23 3.82 -3.69 -5.60
C ASN A 23 3.17 -4.88 -4.93
N VAL A 24 3.66 -5.18 -3.71
CA VAL A 24 3.26 -6.34 -2.92
C VAL A 24 2.18 -5.97 -1.89
N TYR A 25 2.06 -4.71 -1.47
CA TYR A 25 0.95 -4.20 -0.65
C TYR A 25 0.66 -2.71 -0.92
N SER A 26 -0.50 -2.22 -0.49
CA SER A 26 -0.96 -0.83 -0.65
C SER A 26 -1.72 -0.30 0.57
N HIS A 27 -1.88 1.02 0.67
CA HIS A 27 -2.62 1.70 1.75
C HIS A 27 -4.13 1.86 1.46
N ASN A 28 -4.61 1.27 0.36
CA ASN A 28 -6.01 1.37 -0.07
C ASN A 28 -6.95 0.43 0.71
N MET A 29 -6.39 -0.47 1.52
CA MET A 29 -7.07 -1.40 2.42
C MET A 29 -6.42 -1.31 3.80
N ASN A 30 -7.21 -1.40 4.86
CA ASN A 30 -6.72 -1.36 6.24
C ASN A 30 -5.82 -2.55 6.58
N VAL A 31 -5.08 -2.41 7.68
CA VAL A 31 -4.22 -3.47 8.19
C VAL A 31 -5.05 -4.71 8.50
N ASN A 32 -4.54 -5.90 8.13
CA ASN A 32 -5.22 -7.20 8.27
C ASN A 32 -6.52 -7.36 7.46
N GLU A 33 -6.90 -6.43 6.59
CA GLU A 33 -8.03 -6.66 5.68
C GLU A 33 -7.75 -7.79 4.69
N THR A 34 -8.82 -8.45 4.23
CA THR A 34 -8.71 -9.53 3.25
C THR A 34 -8.21 -8.98 1.93
N SER A 35 -7.02 -9.43 1.51
CA SER A 35 -6.46 -9.06 0.21
C SER A 35 -7.30 -9.63 -0.93
N CYS A 36 -7.41 -8.89 -2.03
CA CYS A 36 -8.19 -9.29 -3.19
C CYS A 36 -7.42 -9.09 -4.50
N HIS A 37 -7.76 -9.90 -5.50
CA HIS A 37 -7.13 -9.91 -6.81
C HIS A 37 -8.23 -10.06 -7.86
N SER A 38 -8.24 -9.19 -8.87
CA SER A 38 -9.10 -9.36 -10.03
C SER A 38 -8.46 -10.32 -11.02
N ASN A 39 -9.18 -11.37 -11.39
CA ASN A 39 -8.68 -12.39 -12.30
C ASN A 39 -8.95 -12.00 -13.76
N GLU A 40 -8.12 -11.09 -14.29
CA GLU A 40 -8.21 -10.58 -15.66
C GLU A 40 -7.03 -11.06 -16.55
N GLY A 41 -6.35 -12.14 -16.12
CA GLY A 41 -5.17 -12.69 -16.80
C GLY A 41 -3.86 -11.99 -16.40
N ASP A 42 -2.73 -12.62 -16.77
CA ASP A 42 -1.38 -12.34 -16.24
C ASP A 42 -0.93 -10.86 -16.28
N TRP A 43 -1.48 -10.07 -17.21
CA TRP A 43 -1.08 -8.67 -17.42
C TRP A 43 -2.18 -7.64 -17.15
N TYR A 44 -3.42 -8.07 -16.93
CA TYR A 44 -4.56 -7.16 -16.75
C TYR A 44 -5.20 -7.26 -15.35
N GLY A 45 -4.80 -8.25 -14.55
CA GLY A 45 -5.23 -8.36 -13.15
C GLY A 45 -4.71 -7.21 -12.27
N SER A 46 -5.54 -6.75 -11.35
CA SER A 46 -5.17 -5.80 -10.29
C SER A 46 -5.18 -6.52 -8.94
N THR A 47 -4.14 -6.32 -8.12
CA THR A 47 -4.00 -6.94 -6.80
C THR A 47 -4.09 -5.88 -5.71
N MET A 48 -5.13 -5.86 -4.91
CA MET A 48 -5.12 -5.09 -3.68
C MET A 48 -4.63 -5.99 -2.57
N MET A 49 -3.45 -5.70 -2.05
CA MET A 49 -2.83 -6.45 -0.96
C MET A 49 -2.69 -5.52 0.26
N SER A 50 -3.18 -5.96 1.42
CA SER A 50 -3.13 -5.21 2.67
C SER A 50 -1.78 -5.40 3.34
N ALA A 51 -1.36 -4.41 4.14
CA ALA A 51 -0.38 -4.69 5.18
C ALA A 51 -1.03 -5.70 6.16
N SER A 52 -0.43 -6.87 6.36
CA SER A 52 -1.05 -7.94 7.15
C SER A 52 -0.06 -8.72 7.97
N SER A 53 -0.54 -9.27 9.08
CA SER A 53 0.16 -10.21 9.93
C SER A 53 -0.82 -11.29 10.42
N TRP A 54 -0.29 -12.44 10.86
CA TRP A 54 -1.11 -13.49 11.48
C TRP A 54 -1.47 -13.19 12.96
N HIS A 55 -1.01 -12.06 13.50
CA HIS A 55 -1.31 -11.65 14.85
C HIS A 55 -2.60 -10.84 14.90
N THR A 56 -3.44 -11.13 15.90
CA THR A 56 -4.63 -10.32 16.18
C THR A 56 -4.22 -8.88 16.54
N GLY A 57 -4.98 -7.91 16.05
CA GLY A 57 -4.90 -6.54 16.48
C GLY A 57 -4.08 -5.62 15.58
N GLY A 58 -3.25 -6.14 14.67
CA GLY A 58 -2.50 -5.30 13.72
C GLY A 58 -1.21 -5.91 13.17
N ALA A 59 -0.32 -5.03 12.69
CA ALA A 59 0.97 -5.39 12.11
C ALA A 59 2.05 -4.34 12.45
N GLN A 60 3.32 -4.75 12.45
CA GLN A 60 4.46 -3.82 12.52
C GLN A 60 4.75 -3.26 11.14
N VAL A 61 4.80 -1.93 11.02
CA VAL A 61 5.04 -1.21 9.76
C VAL A 61 6.28 -0.33 9.89
N CYS A 62 7.17 -0.41 8.91
CA CYS A 62 8.34 0.46 8.81
C CYS A 62 7.98 1.73 8.03
N LEU A 63 8.25 2.90 8.60
CA LEU A 63 8.03 4.20 8.00
C LEU A 63 9.23 4.61 7.13
N ALA A 64 9.03 5.61 6.27
CA ALA A 64 10.08 6.10 5.35
C ALA A 64 11.31 6.68 6.06
N ASP A 65 11.19 7.07 7.33
CA ASP A 65 12.29 7.55 8.17
C ASP A 65 13.06 6.41 8.88
N GLY A 66 12.67 5.15 8.65
CA GLY A 66 13.27 3.96 9.24
C GLY A 66 12.74 3.59 10.63
N SER A 67 11.82 4.36 11.20
CA SER A 67 11.14 3.98 12.44
C SER A 67 10.13 2.87 12.19
N VAL A 68 9.96 1.97 13.17
CA VAL A 68 8.96 0.90 13.11
C VAL A 68 7.88 1.17 14.14
N LYS A 69 6.62 1.13 13.72
CA LYS A 69 5.46 1.33 14.58
C LYS A 69 4.46 0.19 14.42
N PHE A 70 3.80 -0.14 15.51
CA PHE A 70 2.66 -1.04 15.47
C PHE A 70 1.43 -0.27 15.00
N ILE A 71 0.78 -0.78 13.96
CA ILE A 71 -0.44 -0.19 13.40
C ILE A 71 -1.60 -1.14 13.67
N SER A 72 -2.65 -0.62 14.30
CA SER A 72 -3.84 -1.43 14.61
C SER A 72 -4.65 -1.77 13.37
N GLU A 73 -5.26 -2.96 13.34
CA GLU A 73 -6.29 -3.32 12.34
C GLU A 73 -7.56 -2.44 12.44
N ASN A 74 -7.76 -1.77 13.58
CA ASN A 74 -8.87 -0.84 13.80
C ASN A 74 -8.49 0.63 13.52
N ILE A 75 -7.36 0.89 12.87
CA ILE A 75 -6.97 2.25 12.47
C ILE A 75 -8.06 2.90 11.61
N ASP A 76 -8.29 4.19 11.83
CA ASP A 76 -9.16 4.97 10.94
C ASP A 76 -8.65 4.92 9.50
N TYR A 77 -9.53 4.55 8.57
CA TYR A 77 -9.17 4.34 7.17
C TYR A 77 -8.52 5.56 6.53
N ALA A 78 -9.06 6.76 6.79
CA ALA A 78 -8.50 7.99 6.23
C ALA A 78 -7.10 8.28 6.77
N THR A 79 -6.85 7.97 8.04
CA THR A 79 -5.53 8.08 8.68
C THR A 79 -4.53 7.11 8.04
N TRP A 80 -4.93 5.85 7.80
CA TRP A 80 -4.09 4.85 7.13
C TRP A 80 -3.75 5.24 5.68
N VAL A 81 -4.73 5.69 4.90
CA VAL A 81 -4.50 6.17 3.53
C VAL A 81 -3.52 7.35 3.51
N ARG A 82 -3.70 8.31 4.43
CA ARG A 82 -2.78 9.46 4.55
C ARG A 82 -1.37 9.04 4.91
N LEU A 83 -1.17 7.99 5.72
CA LEU A 83 0.18 7.48 6.04
C LEU A 83 0.95 7.03 4.80
N GLY A 84 0.26 6.51 3.78
CA GLY A 84 0.84 6.18 2.49
C GLY A 84 1.04 7.39 1.55
N ALA A 85 0.43 8.53 1.85
CA ALA A 85 0.38 9.70 0.98
C ALA A 85 1.56 10.67 1.20
N ARG A 86 2.76 10.28 0.73
CA ARG A 86 4.01 11.02 0.99
C ARG A 86 4.06 12.52 0.60
N ASN A 87 3.16 13.01 -0.25
CA ASN A 87 3.22 14.35 -0.85
C ASN A 87 1.86 15.07 -0.86
N ASP A 88 1.00 14.80 0.12
CA ASP A 88 -0.30 15.47 0.27
C ASP A 88 -0.21 16.78 1.11
N GLY A 89 0.92 17.02 1.77
CA GLY A 89 1.16 18.18 2.63
C GLY A 89 0.42 18.13 3.98
N GLN A 90 -0.21 17.00 4.33
CA GLN A 90 -0.95 16.85 5.56
C GLN A 90 -0.06 16.28 6.68
N VAL A 91 -0.21 16.83 7.89
CA VAL A 91 0.43 16.28 9.09
C VAL A 91 -0.54 15.31 9.75
N ILE A 92 -0.08 14.09 9.99
CA ILE A 92 -0.86 13.05 10.68
C ILE A 92 -0.50 13.09 12.16
N GLY A 93 -1.52 13.05 13.02
CA GLY A 93 -1.36 13.01 14.48
C GLY A 93 -0.85 11.65 14.99
N GLU A 94 -1.13 11.34 16.25
CA GLU A 94 -0.93 9.98 16.76
C GLU A 94 -1.96 9.00 16.16
N TYR A 95 -1.51 7.76 15.92
CA TYR A 95 -2.26 6.66 15.33
C TYR A 95 -1.74 5.31 15.84
#